data_AF-A0A443KBQ2-F1
#
_entry.id   AF-A0A443KBQ2-F1
#
_cell.length_a   1.000
_cell.length_b   1.000
_cell.length_c   1.000
_cell.angle_alpha   90.00
_cell.angle_beta   90.00
_cell.angle_gamma   90.00
#
_symmetry.space_group_name_H-M   'P 1'
#
loop_
_entity.id
_entity.type
_entity.pdbx_description
1 polymer ?
#
loop_
_entity_poly.entity_id
_entity_poly.type
_entity_poly.pdbx_seq_one_letter_code
_entity_poly.pdbx_strand_id
1 'polypeptide(L)'
;MGIAVHGDLYFWVTRGIARRAGVSIDAAMHDGRLPRAAFLRMVERCQACPRAEDCLTYLAYPRGADPSRAGKPCQNALILAELRALAPAVTE
;
A
#
# COMPACT_ATOMS: atom_id res chain seq x y z
N MET A 1 -12.47 17.29 -19.05
CA MET A 1 -11.18 17.00 -18.39
C MET A 1 -10.99 15.49 -18.36
N GLY A 2 -10.16 14.97 -19.27
CA GLY A 2 -9.92 13.53 -19.43
C GLY A 2 -8.99 13.03 -18.33
N ILE A 3 -9.48 12.11 -17.53
CA ILE A 3 -8.78 11.52 -16.40
C ILE A 3 -8.01 10.29 -16.88
N ALA A 4 -6.70 10.27 -16.66
CA ALA A 4 -5.83 9.11 -16.82
C ALA A 4 -6.05 8.10 -15.65
N VAL A 5 -7.31 7.70 -15.45
CA VAL A 5 -7.84 7.17 -14.16
C VAL A 5 -7.22 5.86 -13.70
N HIS A 6 -6.69 5.05 -14.61
CA HIS A 6 -6.33 3.68 -14.26
C HIS A 6 -4.98 3.60 -13.53
N GLY A 7 -4.02 4.49 -13.82
CA GLY A 7 -2.74 4.53 -13.09
C GLY A 7 -2.88 5.15 -11.70
N ASP A 8 -3.70 6.20 -11.59
CA ASP A 8 -3.88 6.95 -10.34
C ASP A 8 -4.61 6.12 -9.27
N LEU A 9 -5.61 5.31 -9.65
CA LEU A 9 -6.34 4.48 -8.69
C LEU A 9 -5.41 3.54 -7.94
N TYR A 10 -4.64 2.71 -8.65
CA TYR A 10 -3.77 1.71 -8.02
C TYR A 10 -2.58 2.36 -7.31
N PHE A 11 -2.13 3.52 -7.76
CA PHE A 11 -1.17 4.34 -7.01
C PHE A 11 -1.71 4.68 -5.61
N TRP A 12 -2.95 5.17 -5.51
CA TRP A 12 -3.57 5.52 -4.24
C TRP A 12 -3.96 4.31 -3.39
N VAL A 13 -4.44 3.23 -4.01
CA VAL A 13 -4.73 1.96 -3.33
C VAL A 13 -3.48 1.39 -2.67
N THR A 14 -2.37 1.33 -3.41
CA THR A 14 -1.08 0.81 -2.89
C THR A 14 -0.66 1.59 -1.64
N ARG A 15 -0.75 2.93 -1.68
CA ARG A 15 -0.44 3.80 -0.53
C ARG A 15 -1.43 3.62 0.62
N GLY A 16 -2.71 3.43 0.32
CA GLY A 16 -3.74 3.14 1.31
C GLY A 16 -3.47 1.85 2.07
N ILE A 17 -3.20 0.76 1.34
CA ILE A 17 -2.89 -0.55 1.92
C ILE A 17 -1.58 -0.51 2.70
N ALA A 18 -0.55 0.17 2.19
CA ALA A 18 0.69 0.38 2.93
C ALA A 18 0.45 1.04 4.29
N ARG A 19 -0.36 2.10 4.34
CA ARG A 19 -0.72 2.77 5.60
C ARG A 19 -1.48 1.86 6.56
N ARG A 20 -2.39 1.02 6.06
CA ARG A 20 -3.08 0.00 6.87
C ARG A 20 -2.11 -1.04 7.45
N ALA A 21 -1.03 -1.32 6.73
CA ALA A 21 0.06 -2.19 7.18
C ALA A 21 1.07 -1.47 8.12
N GLY A 22 0.86 -0.19 8.44
CA GLY A 22 1.78 0.60 9.29
C GLY A 22 2.99 1.16 8.54
N VAL A 23 2.94 1.25 7.22
CA VAL A 23 4.04 1.75 6.37
C VAL A 23 3.66 3.07 5.72
N SER A 24 4.51 4.09 5.90
CA SER A 24 4.46 5.32 5.11
C SER A 24 5.36 5.18 3.87
N ILE A 25 4.74 5.12 2.69
CA ILE A 25 5.47 5.05 1.40
C ILE A 25 6.29 6.31 1.16
N ASP A 26 5.78 7.48 1.55
CA ASP A 26 6.53 8.75 1.39
C ASP A 26 7.79 8.75 2.24
N ALA A 27 7.69 8.37 3.51
CA ALA A 27 8.86 8.29 4.39
C ALA A 27 9.85 7.23 3.88
N ALA A 28 9.36 6.05 3.47
CA ALA A 28 10.22 5.02 2.91
C ALA A 28 10.97 5.48 1.65
N MET A 29 10.32 6.25 0.76
CA MET A 29 10.99 6.82 -0.41
C MET A 29 11.95 7.95 -0.03
N HIS A 30 11.56 8.83 0.90
CA HIS A 30 12.39 9.94 1.35
C HIS A 30 13.68 9.47 2.01
N ASP A 31 13.58 8.44 2.86
CA ASP A 31 14.72 7.84 3.57
C ASP A 31 15.57 6.91 2.68
N GLY A 32 15.24 6.78 1.39
CA GLY A 32 15.93 5.89 0.45
C GLY A 32 15.67 4.39 0.65
N ARG A 33 14.80 4.00 1.59
CA ARG A 33 14.43 2.61 1.87
C ARG A 33 13.55 1.98 0.78
N LEU A 34 12.87 2.81 0.00
CA LEU A 34 12.04 2.38 -1.13
C LEU A 34 12.37 3.21 -2.39
N PRO A 35 13.10 2.64 -3.37
CA PRO A 35 13.31 3.32 -4.64
C PRO A 35 11.99 3.58 -5.38
N ARG A 36 11.87 4.72 -6.08
CA ARG A 36 10.67 5.06 -6.90
C ARG A 36 10.30 3.93 -7.86
N ALA A 37 11.28 3.33 -8.54
CA ALA A 37 11.03 2.21 -9.46
C ALA A 37 10.47 0.96 -8.75
N ALA A 38 10.88 0.70 -7.50
CA ALA A 38 10.33 -0.39 -6.71
C ALA A 38 8.89 -0.10 -6.29
N PHE A 39 8.57 1.16 -5.95
CA PHE A 39 7.20 1.57 -5.68
C PHE A 39 6.28 1.44 -6.91
N LEU A 40 6.75 1.80 -8.12
CA LEU A 40 5.97 1.57 -9.35
C LEU A 40 5.65 0.09 -9.57
N ARG A 41 6.61 -0.82 -9.31
CA ARG A 41 6.34 -2.26 -9.33
C ARG A 41 5.30 -2.71 -8.30
N MET A 42 5.24 -2.07 -7.12
CA MET A 42 4.18 -2.33 -6.16
C MET A 42 2.80 -1.93 -6.70
N VAL A 43 2.73 -0.80 -7.41
CA VAL A 43 1.51 -0.31 -8.05
C VAL A 43 1.05 -1.26 -9.16
N GLU A 44 1.96 -1.72 -10.02
CA GLU A 44 1.68 -2.72 -11.07
C GLU A 44 1.14 -4.03 -10.48
N ARG A 45 1.74 -4.52 -9.37
CA ARG A 45 1.22 -5.69 -8.64
C ARG A 45 -0.17 -5.45 -8.10
N CYS A 46 -0.44 -4.29 -7.50
CA CYS A 46 -1.77 -3.94 -7.03
C CYS A 46 -2.78 -3.85 -8.18
N GLN A 47 -2.39 -3.35 -9.35
CA GLN A 47 -3.21 -3.29 -10.55
C GLN A 47 -3.57 -4.68 -11.10
N ALA A 48 -2.61 -5.61 -11.11
CA ALA A 48 -2.82 -6.98 -11.58
C ALA A 48 -3.47 -7.89 -10.52
N CYS A 49 -3.69 -7.41 -9.30
CA CYS A 49 -4.24 -8.21 -8.22
C CYS A 49 -5.76 -8.44 -8.44
N PRO A 50 -6.23 -9.70 -8.53
CA PRO A 50 -7.64 -10.01 -8.77
C PRO A 50 -8.57 -9.62 -7.61
N ARG A 51 -8.00 -9.14 -6.50
CA ARG A 51 -8.72 -8.75 -5.28
C ARG A 51 -8.51 -7.28 -4.91
N ALA A 52 -8.14 -6.44 -5.88
CA ALA A 52 -7.95 -5.03 -5.61
C ALA A 52 -9.26 -4.33 -5.19
N GLU A 53 -10.43 -4.86 -5.60
CA GLU A 53 -11.74 -4.40 -5.15
C GLU A 53 -11.99 -4.66 -3.65
N ASP A 54 -11.52 -5.80 -3.13
CA ASP A 54 -11.55 -6.09 -1.69
C ASP A 54 -10.70 -5.06 -0.92
N CYS A 55 -9.55 -4.69 -1.48
CA CYS A 55 -8.69 -3.65 -0.93
C CYS A 55 -9.38 -2.28 -0.92
N LEU A 56 -10.12 -1.94 -1.97
CA LEU A 56 -10.90 -0.69 -2.03
C LEU A 56 -12.00 -0.67 -0.98
N THR A 57 -12.75 -1.76 -0.85
CA THR A 57 -13.78 -1.93 0.18
C THR A 57 -13.16 -1.81 1.58
N TYR A 58 -12.03 -2.47 1.80
CA TYR A 58 -11.30 -2.39 3.06
C TYR A 58 -10.84 -0.96 3.39
N LEU A 59 -10.39 -0.21 2.39
CA LEU A 59 -9.95 1.18 2.55
C LEU A 59 -11.10 2.15 2.86
N ALA A 60 -12.34 1.83 2.47
CA ALA A 60 -13.52 2.63 2.78
C ALA A 60 -13.91 2.62 4.27
N TYR A 61 -13.53 1.59 5.03
CA TYR A 61 -13.79 1.55 6.48
C TYR A 61 -12.94 2.58 7.24
N PRO A 62 -13.30 2.96 8.48
CA PRO A 62 -12.43 3.76 9.34
C PRO A 62 -11.08 3.09 9.62
N ARG A 63 -10.06 3.89 10.00
CA ARG A 63 -8.79 3.37 10.53
C ARG A 63 -9.06 2.55 11.81
N GLY A 64 -8.33 1.46 12.01
CA GLY A 64 -8.56 0.52 13.12
C GLY A 64 -9.61 -0.57 12.84
N ALA A 65 -10.24 -0.56 11.66
CA ALA A 65 -11.09 -1.67 11.23
C ALA A 65 -10.32 -3.00 11.21
N ASP A 66 -10.99 -4.08 11.62
CA ASP A 66 -10.42 -5.41 11.76
C ASP A 66 -9.57 -5.81 10.52
N PRO A 67 -8.27 -6.11 10.69
CA PRO A 67 -7.38 -6.55 9.62
C PRO A 67 -7.87 -7.80 8.88
N SER A 68 -8.74 -8.61 9.48
CA SER A 68 -9.38 -9.76 8.83
C SER A 68 -10.18 -9.38 7.58
N ARG A 69 -10.65 -8.12 7.50
CA ARG A 69 -11.47 -7.59 6.40
C ARG A 69 -10.70 -7.29 5.12
N ALA A 70 -9.37 -7.26 5.14
CA ALA A 70 -8.56 -6.89 3.97
C ALA A 70 -8.46 -7.99 2.89
N GLY A 71 -8.99 -9.19 3.13
CA GLY A 71 -8.83 -10.34 2.24
C GLY A 71 -7.37 -10.83 2.19
N LYS A 72 -7.08 -12.04 2.68
CA LYS A 72 -5.70 -12.57 2.75
C LYS A 72 -5.35 -13.43 1.52
N PRO A 73 -4.10 -13.44 1.00
CA PRO A 73 -2.92 -12.62 1.33
C PRO A 73 -2.57 -11.54 0.28
N CYS A 74 -2.30 -10.30 0.69
CA CYS A 74 -1.91 -9.18 -0.20
C CYS A 74 -0.63 -9.50 -0.99
N GLN A 75 -0.59 -9.22 -2.30
CA GLN A 75 0.61 -9.46 -3.13
C GLN A 75 1.81 -8.57 -2.78
N ASN A 76 1.59 -7.44 -2.11
CA ASN A 76 2.64 -6.58 -1.58
C ASN A 76 2.98 -6.89 -0.11
N ALA A 77 2.44 -7.96 0.49
CA ALA A 77 2.62 -8.23 1.93
C ALA A 77 4.09 -8.36 2.35
N LEU A 78 4.93 -9.03 1.55
CA LEU A 78 6.35 -9.22 1.88
C LEU A 78 7.11 -7.89 1.92
N ILE A 79 7.05 -7.10 0.84
CA ILE A 79 7.73 -5.79 0.79
C ILE A 79 7.18 -4.83 1.84
N LEU A 80 5.88 -4.89 2.17
CA LEU A 80 5.31 -4.08 3.24
C LEU A 80 5.83 -4.51 4.62
N ALA A 81 6.00 -5.81 4.86
CA ALA A 81 6.59 -6.31 6.11
C ALA A 81 8.07 -5.88 6.24
N GLU A 82 8.85 -5.98 5.16
CA GLU A 82 10.24 -5.51 5.11
C GLU A 82 10.34 -4.01 5.39
N LEU A 83 9.55 -3.18 4.70
CA LEU A 83 9.54 -1.74 4.91
C LEU A 83 9.11 -1.33 6.32
N ARG A 84 8.19 -2.09 6.93
CA ARG A 84 7.78 -1.89 8.32
C ARG A 84 8.90 -2.22 9.30
N ALA A 85 9.63 -3.32 9.07
CA ALA A 85 10.76 -3.71 9.91
C ALA A 85 11.94 -2.72 9.79
N LEU A 86 12.09 -2.07 8.63
CA LEU A 86 13.10 -1.04 8.39
C LEU A 86 12.66 0.35 8.86
N ALA A 87 11.42 0.54 9.31
CA ALA A 87 11.00 1.82 9.86
C ALA A 87 11.62 1.99 11.25
N PRO A 88 12.22 3.15 11.57
CA PRO A 88 12.62 3.42 12.94
C PRO A 88 11.40 3.27 13.84
N ALA A 89 11.56 2.65 15.00
CA ALA A 89 10.51 2.60 16.00
C ALA A 89 10.05 4.04 16.25
N VAL A 90 8.78 4.34 16.00
CA VAL A 90 8.17 5.59 16.44
C VAL A 90 8.21 5.54 17.97
N THR A 91 9.27 6.10 18.57
CA THR A 91 9.23 6.54 19.95
C THR A 91 8.29 7.73 19.98
N GLU A 92 7.09 7.51 20.53
CA GLU A 92 6.23 8.58 21.05
C GLU A 92 6.97 9.39 22.13
#